data_AF-A0A4Y1YKM0-F1
#
_entry.id   AF-A0A4Y1YKM0-F1
#
_cell.length_a   1.000
_cell.length_b   1.000
_cell.length_c   1.000
_cell.angle_alpha   90.00
_cell.angle_beta   90.00
_cell.angle_gamma   90.00
#
_symmetry.space_group_name_H-M   'P 1'
#
loop_
_entity.id
_entity.type
_entity.pdbx_description
1 polymer ?
#
loop_
_entity_poly.entity_id
_entity_poly.type
_entity_poly.pdbx_seq_one_letter_code
_entity_poly.pdbx_strand_id
1 'polypeptide(L)' 'MKKSGMSEIEAAEKRLRVQLNYGGIVHDPADHKLVMEYRQGDLSDEIGQMRRLASAFNELADALEDK' A
#
# COMPACT_ATOMS: atom_id res chain seq x y z
N MET A 1 -10.97 12.47 24.74
CA MET A 1 -10.08 12.77 23.60
C MET A 1 -9.54 11.46 23.04
N LYS A 2 -9.98 11.03 21.86
CA LYS A 2 -9.49 9.85 21.08
C LYS A 2 -9.50 10.21 19.58
N LYS A 3 -8.83 11.30 19.20
CA LYS A 3 -8.77 11.77 17.79
C LYS A 3 -7.45 11.41 17.08
N SER A 4 -6.43 10.92 17.81
CA SER A 4 -5.09 10.64 17.27
C SER A 4 -5.05 9.41 16.36
N GLY A 5 -5.51 8.24 16.85
CA GLY A 5 -5.38 6.98 16.12
C GLY A 5 -6.22 6.86 14.83
N MET A 6 -7.30 7.65 14.68
CA MET A 6 -8.01 7.69 13.39
C MET A 6 -7.18 8.39 12.31
N SER A 7 -6.46 9.46 12.66
CA SER A 7 -5.61 10.18 11.70
C SER A 7 -4.37 9.40 11.27
N GLU A 8 -3.83 8.53 12.13
CA GLU A 8 -2.67 7.69 11.82
C GLU A 8 -3.04 6.56 10.85
N ILE A 9 -4.19 5.92 11.05
CA ILE A 9 -4.70 4.91 10.12
C ILE A 9 -5.05 5.52 8.77
N GLU A 10 -5.73 6.67 8.73
CA GLU A 10 -6.02 7.36 7.46
C GLU A 10 -4.73 7.73 6.71
N ALA A 11 -3.69 8.15 7.42
CA ALA A 11 -2.39 8.44 6.84
C ALA A 11 -1.71 7.17 6.29
N ALA A 12 -1.74 6.07 7.04
CA ALA A 12 -1.17 4.79 6.63
C ALA A 12 -1.91 4.19 5.42
N GLU A 13 -3.25 4.21 5.40
CA GLU A 13 -4.06 3.78 4.26
C GLU A 13 -3.74 4.60 3.00
N LYS A 14 -3.59 5.91 3.15
CA LYS A 14 -3.23 6.79 2.03
C LYS A 14 -1.84 6.44 1.47
N ARG A 15 -0.85 6.17 2.34
CA ARG A 15 0.48 5.73 1.90
C ARG A 15 0.44 4.40 1.16
N LEU A 16 -0.31 3.42 1.69
CA LEU A 16 -0.50 2.13 1.04
C LEU A 16 -1.10 2.27 -0.36
N ARG A 17 -2.14 3.09 -0.52
CA ARG A 17 -2.75 3.36 -1.85
C ARG A 17 -1.76 3.95 -2.85
N VAL A 18 -0.87 4.84 -2.41
CA VAL A 18 0.17 5.40 -3.27
C VAL A 18 1.13 4.31 -3.76
N GLN A 19 1.56 3.40 -2.88
CA GLN A 19 2.49 2.33 -3.27
C GLN A 19 1.83 1.28 -4.18
N LEU A 20 0.56 0.95 -3.95
CA LEU A 20 -0.22 0.09 -4.84
C LEU A 20 -0.27 0.68 -6.26
N ASN A 21 -0.67 1.95 -6.37
CA ASN A 21 -0.76 2.63 -7.66
C ASN A 21 0.61 2.76 -8.37
N TYR A 22 1.67 3.08 -7.62
CA TYR A 22 3.03 3.18 -8.17
C TYR A 22 3.51 1.83 -8.70
N GLY A 23 3.12 0.74 -8.03
CA GLY A 23 3.42 -0.62 -8.44
C GLY A 23 2.60 -1.17 -9.60
N GLY A 24 1.70 -0.38 -10.18
CA GLY A 24 0.71 -0.91 -11.12
C GLY A 24 -0.21 -1.96 -10.48
N ILE A 25 -0.34 -1.97 -9.15
CA ILE A 25 -1.24 -2.87 -8.45
C ILE A 25 -2.60 -2.19 -8.38
N VAL A 26 -3.51 -2.69 -9.19
CA VAL A 26 -4.88 -2.18 -9.33
C VAL A 26 -5.87 -3.17 -8.75
N HIS A 27 -6.99 -2.65 -8.27
CA HIS A 27 -8.11 -3.48 -7.82
C HIS A 27 -8.97 -3.82 -9.03
N ASP A 28 -9.07 -5.10 -9.38
CA ASP A 28 -9.98 -5.58 -10.41
C ASP A 28 -11.44 -5.46 -9.90
N PRO A 29 -12.28 -4.63 -10.53
CA PRO A 29 -13.66 -4.44 -10.10
C PRO A 29 -14.55 -5.68 -10.34
N ALA A 30 -14.12 -6.62 -11.18
CA ALA A 30 -14.92 -7.80 -11.52
C ALA A 30 -14.77 -8.94 -10.50
N ASP A 31 -13.58 -9.13 -9.92
CA ASP A 31 -13.31 -10.25 -9.00
C ASP A 31 -12.67 -9.85 -7.66
N HIS A 32 -12.52 -8.54 -7.42
CA HIS A 32 -11.94 -7.97 -6.20
C HIS A 32 -10.49 -8.40 -5.93
N LYS A 33 -9.77 -8.90 -6.93
CA LYS A 33 -8.36 -9.22 -6.78
C LYS A 33 -7.48 -7.99 -6.97
N LEU A 34 -6.32 -8.05 -6.34
CA LEU A 34 -5.22 -7.15 -6.65
C LEU A 34 -4.46 -7.72 -7.84
N VAL A 35 -4.42 -6.97 -8.94
CA VAL A 35 -3.71 -7.33 -10.17
C VAL A 35 -2.49 -6.44 -10.28
N MET A 36 -1.31 -7.05 -10.44
CA MET A 36 -0.08 -6.32 -10.73
C MET A 36 0.10 -6.24 -12.25
N GLU A 37 -0.09 -5.04 -12.80
CA GLU A 37 0.27 -4.75 -14.17
C GLU A 37 1.78 -4.62 -14.27
N TYR A 38 2.46 -5.68 -14.74
CA TYR A 38 3.87 -5.60 -15.11
C TYR A 38 4.01 -4.57 -16.24
N ARG A 39 4.31 -3.33 -15.89
CA ARG A 39 4.83 -2.36 -16.86
C ARG A 39 6.24 -2.81 -17.18
N GLN A 40 6.61 -2.83 -18.46
CA GLN A 40 7.94 -3.24 -18.94
C GLN A 40 9.03 -2.25 -18.45
N GLY A 41 9.27 -2.21 -17.14
CA GLY A 41 10.36 -1.51 -16.48
C GLY A 41 11.51 -2.47 -16.19
N ASP A 42 12.64 -1.92 -15.78
CA ASP A 42 13.78 -2.74 -15.39
C ASP A 42 13.48 -3.47 -14.07
N LEU A 43 13.74 -4.78 -14.01
CA LEU A 43 13.47 -5.65 -12.84
C LEU A 43 14.10 -5.11 -11.55
N SER A 44 15.17 -4.31 -11.69
CA SER A 44 15.87 -3.64 -10.60
C SER A 44 14.99 -2.61 -9.86
N ASP A 45 14.13 -1.88 -10.57
CA ASP A 45 13.22 -0.89 -10.01
C ASP A 45 12.03 -1.54 -9.27
N GLU A 46 11.60 -2.72 -9.73
CA GLU A 46 10.51 -3.49 -9.13
C GLU A 46 10.87 -3.95 -7.71
N ILE A 47 12.12 -4.35 -7.45
CA ILE A 47 12.57 -4.76 -6.10
C ILE A 47 12.41 -3.60 -5.11
N GLY A 48 12.83 -2.39 -5.50
CA GLY A 48 12.69 -1.20 -4.66
C GLY A 48 11.23 -0.87 -4.36
N GLN A 49 10.36 -1.05 -5.35
CA GLN A 49 8.92 -0.84 -5.22
C GLN A 49 8.25 -1.89 -4.34
N MET A 50 8.59 -3.18 -4.47
CA MET A 50 8.10 -4.26 -3.59
C MET A 50 8.46 -4.00 -2.12
N ARG A 51 9.69 -3.53 -1.84
CA ARG A 51 10.11 -3.19 -0.47
C ARG A 51 9.29 -2.03 0.12
N ARG A 52 9.03 -0.99 -0.67
CA ARG A 52 8.19 0.14 -0.25
C ARG A 52 6.74 -0.28 0.01
N LEU A 53 6.20 -1.18 -0.83
CA LEU A 53 4.87 -1.72 -0.63
C LEU A 53 4.77 -2.55 0.67
N ALA A 54 5.73 -3.44 0.92
CA ALA A 54 5.78 -4.21 2.16
C ALA A 54 5.87 -3.30 3.39
N SER A 55 6.69 -2.25 3.34
CA SER A 55 6.79 -1.25 4.40
C SER A 55 5.45 -0.55 4.66
N ALA A 56 4.72 -0.18 3.61
CA ALA A 56 3.42 0.49 3.76
C ALA A 56 2.35 -0.43 4.36
N PHE A 57 2.39 -1.74 4.08
CA PHE A 57 1.53 -2.71 4.76
C PHE A 57 1.85 -2.82 6.25
N ASN A 58 3.13 -2.86 6.62
CA ASN A 58 3.52 -2.88 8.03
C ASN A 58 3.08 -1.61 8.76
N GLU A 59 3.28 -0.42 8.17
CA GLU A 59 2.82 0.84 8.77
C GLU A 59 1.30 0.85 9.01
N LEU A 60 0.51 0.27 8.09
CA LEU A 60 -0.93 0.13 8.29
C LEU A 60 -1.26 -0.88 9.40
N ALA A 61 -0.56 -2.01 9.45
CA ALA A 61 -0.75 -3.01 10.49
C ALA A 61 -0.45 -2.42 11.88
N ASP A 62 0.68 -1.73 12.04
CA ASP A 62 1.08 -1.07 13.29
C ASP A 62 0.03 -0.04 13.72
N ALA A 63 -0.42 0.81 12.78
CA ALA A 63 -1.45 1.81 13.07
C ALA A 63 -2.80 1.20 13.48
N LEU A 64 -3.12 0.01 12.97
CA LEU A 64 -4.33 -0.74 13.35
C LEU A 64 -4.20 -1.43 14.70
N GLU A 65 -3.00 -1.87 15.08
CA GLU A 65 -2.71 -2.50 16.38
C GLU A 65 -2.75 -1.47 17.53
N ASP A 66 -2.31 -0.24 17.28
CA ASP A 66 -2.25 0.86 18.25
C ASP A 66 -3.63 1.50 18.60
N LYS A 67 -4.75 0.93 18.13
CA LYS A 67 -6.10 1.55 18.16
C LYS A 67 -7.00 1.17 19.35
#